data_AF-A0A835GX25-F1
#
_entry.id   AF-A0A835GX25-F1
#
_cell.length_a   1.000
_cell.length_b   1.000
_cell.length_c   1.000
_cell.angle_alpha   90.00
_cell.angle_beta   90.00
_cell.angle_gamma   90.00
#
_symmetry.space_group_name_H-M   'P 1'
#
loop_
_entity.id
_entity.type
_entity.pdbx_description
1 polymer ?
#
loop_
_entity_poly.entity_id
_entity_poly.type
_entity_poly.pdbx_seq_one_letter_code
_entity_poly.pdbx_strand_id
1 'polypeptide(L)'
;MSIRKEDAVGYLEPGADLHFEEPDFNTPLVIAEAGINAIREGHTRYTPYAGTFELRKAICHKLEEENGISYTPDQILVSNGAKQSVLQGLFDVCLSGDDVIIPSLFYVSYPEMARMPYANPVIVETSLNNNFLLDPKVLESKLNEKSRVLILCSHSNPTGSVFPIKLMEEAFAMTGWRLGYLAGPAHFVQACGKIQSQATSGASSISQKAKVAALGLGYVVLVGSLDAIVELA
;
A
#
# COMPACT_ATOMS: atom_id res chain seq x y z
N MET A 1 -9.33 35.60 -18.32
CA MET A 1 -7.90 35.36 -18.04
C MET A 1 -7.79 33.91 -17.59
N SER A 2 -7.45 33.02 -18.51
CA SER A 2 -7.38 31.57 -18.28
C SER A 2 -5.94 31.23 -17.91
N ILE A 3 -5.71 30.79 -16.68
CA ILE A 3 -4.38 30.36 -16.22
C ILE A 3 -4.23 28.89 -16.65
N ARG A 4 -3.27 28.62 -17.53
CA ARG A 4 -2.89 27.26 -17.91
C ARG A 4 -1.92 26.71 -16.86
N LYS A 5 -2.00 25.41 -16.63
CA LYS A 5 -1.22 24.64 -15.64
C LYS A 5 0.31 24.67 -15.89
N GLU A 6 0.74 25.28 -16.98
CA GLU A 6 2.13 25.38 -17.44
C GLU A 6 2.91 26.49 -16.72
N ASP A 7 2.23 27.44 -16.06
CA ASP A 7 2.85 28.64 -15.48
C ASP A 7 3.39 28.44 -14.04
N ALA A 8 3.30 27.24 -13.46
CA ALA A 8 3.66 26.99 -12.05
C ALA A 8 4.98 26.22 -11.84
N VAL A 9 5.68 25.80 -12.90
CA VAL A 9 6.92 24.98 -12.79
C VAL A 9 8.11 25.62 -13.53
N GLY A 10 7.97 26.86 -13.99
CA GLY A 10 9.11 27.66 -14.47
C GLY A 10 9.62 28.54 -13.35
N TYR A 11 10.94 28.54 -13.10
CA TYR A 11 11.67 29.42 -12.16
C TYR A 11 11.78 28.97 -10.69
N LEU A 12 12.10 27.70 -10.44
CA LEU A 12 12.87 27.36 -9.24
C LEU A 12 14.35 27.29 -9.63
N GLU A 13 15.20 28.03 -8.89
CA GLU A 13 16.65 27.82 -8.90
C GLU A 13 16.97 26.34 -8.68
N PRO A 14 18.15 25.83 -9.08
CA PRO A 14 18.54 24.43 -8.80
C PRO A 14 18.64 24.18 -7.29
N GLY A 15 17.49 23.93 -6.66
CA GLY A 15 17.34 23.50 -5.28
C GLY A 15 17.04 22.01 -5.26
N ALA A 16 17.57 21.30 -4.27
CA ALA A 16 17.20 19.92 -4.04
C ALA A 16 15.71 19.85 -3.68
N ASP A 17 14.91 19.16 -4.49
CA ASP A 17 13.53 18.84 -4.12
C ASP A 17 13.54 17.70 -3.10
N LEU A 18 13.17 18.02 -1.86
CA LEU A 18 13.09 17.09 -0.74
C LEU A 18 11.63 16.83 -0.33
N HIS A 19 10.65 17.25 -1.14
CA HIS A 19 9.22 17.20 -0.77
C HIS A 19 8.51 15.92 -1.21
N PHE A 20 9.00 15.25 -2.26
CA PHE A 20 8.30 14.13 -2.88
C PHE A 20 8.99 12.79 -2.63
N GLU A 21 8.24 11.81 -2.13
CA GLU A 21 8.73 10.45 -1.91
C GLU A 21 8.71 9.62 -3.21
N GLU A 22 9.53 10.04 -4.16
CA GLU A 22 9.81 9.27 -5.37
C GLU A 22 11.33 9.07 -5.49
N PRO A 23 11.80 7.82 -5.64
CA PRO A 23 13.22 7.57 -5.89
C PRO A 23 13.72 8.29 -7.14
N ASP A 24 14.95 8.79 -7.09
CA ASP A 24 15.63 9.43 -8.21
C ASP A 24 16.22 8.43 -9.23
N PHE A 25 16.24 7.14 -8.90
CA PHE A 25 16.68 6.08 -9.79
C PHE A 25 15.59 5.65 -10.79
N ASN A 26 16.01 5.34 -12.02
CA ASN A 26 15.13 4.73 -13.01
C ASN A 26 14.69 3.32 -12.60
N THR A 27 13.56 2.87 -13.15
CA THR A 27 13.14 1.47 -13.05
C THR A 27 14.25 0.55 -13.60
N PRO A 28 14.67 -0.51 -12.87
CA PRO A 28 15.67 -1.46 -13.35
C PRO A 28 15.35 -2.01 -14.75
N LEU A 29 16.37 -2.11 -15.62
CA LEU A 29 16.19 -2.43 -17.04
C LEU A 29 15.39 -3.72 -17.27
N VAL A 30 15.65 -4.77 -16.49
CA VAL A 30 14.91 -6.04 -16.55
C VAL A 30 13.40 -5.89 -16.29
N ILE A 31 13.00 -4.96 -15.42
CA ILE A 31 11.59 -4.65 -15.10
C ILE A 31 10.99 -3.82 -16.24
N ALA A 32 11.73 -2.82 -16.73
CA ALA A 32 11.30 -2.00 -17.85
C ALA A 32 11.10 -2.83 -19.12
N GLU A 33 12.05 -3.71 -19.44
CA GLU A 33 11.98 -4.64 -20.57
C GLU A 33 10.81 -5.62 -20.43
N ALA A 34 10.51 -6.12 -19.22
CA ALA A 34 9.33 -6.95 -19.00
C ALA A 34 8.02 -6.19 -19.31
N GLY A 35 7.94 -4.90 -18.96
CA GLY A 35 6.82 -4.05 -19.36
C GLY A 35 6.74 -3.81 -20.87
N ILE A 36 7.88 -3.53 -21.52
CA ILE A 36 7.98 -3.34 -22.98
C ILE A 36 7.55 -4.61 -23.71
N ASN A 37 8.03 -5.77 -23.27
CA ASN A 37 7.69 -7.06 -23.87
C ASN A 37 6.22 -7.39 -23.67
N ALA A 38 5.64 -7.08 -22.51
CA ALA A 38 4.20 -7.24 -22.30
C ALA A 38 3.36 -6.48 -23.34
N ILE A 39 3.78 -5.26 -23.71
CA ILE A 39 3.14 -4.48 -24.77
C ILE A 39 3.32 -5.18 -26.13
N ARG A 40 4.56 -5.56 -26.47
CA ARG A 40 4.90 -6.21 -27.76
C ARG A 40 4.17 -7.53 -27.97
N GLU A 41 3.96 -8.30 -26.90
CA GLU A 41 3.29 -9.60 -26.90
C GLU A 41 1.76 -9.49 -26.82
N GLY A 42 1.21 -8.27 -26.74
CA GLY A 42 -0.24 -8.04 -26.72
C GLY A 42 -0.90 -8.32 -25.37
N HIS A 43 -0.17 -8.27 -24.26
CA HIS A 43 -0.71 -8.30 -22.91
C HIS A 43 -1.39 -6.97 -22.53
N THR A 44 -2.43 -6.59 -23.28
CA THR A 44 -3.16 -5.32 -23.17
C THR A 44 -4.66 -5.50 -22.91
N ARG A 45 -5.10 -6.73 -22.65
CA ARG A 45 -6.49 -7.08 -22.35
C ARG A 45 -6.76 -7.12 -20.86
N TYR A 46 -8.03 -7.21 -20.49
CA TYR A 46 -8.45 -7.42 -19.10
C TYR A 46 -7.73 -8.60 -18.46
N THR A 47 -7.35 -8.41 -17.19
CA THR A 47 -6.87 -9.46 -16.30
C THR A 47 -7.96 -9.76 -15.27
N PRO A 48 -7.89 -10.92 -14.57
CA PRO A 48 -8.77 -11.16 -13.43
C PRO A 48 -8.70 -10.00 -12.44
N TYR A 49 -9.82 -9.60 -11.83
CA TYR A 49 -9.84 -8.47 -10.90
C TYR A 49 -8.86 -8.66 -9.73
N ALA A 50 -8.62 -9.90 -9.32
CA ALA A 50 -7.68 -10.23 -8.25
C ALA A 50 -6.20 -10.06 -8.64
N GLY A 51 -5.91 -9.95 -9.93
CA GLY A 51 -4.57 -10.07 -10.51
C GLY A 51 -4.30 -11.44 -11.12
N THR A 52 -3.30 -11.51 -12.00
CA THR A 52 -2.90 -12.75 -12.66
C THR A 52 -2.46 -13.79 -11.64
N PHE A 53 -2.73 -15.07 -11.94
CA PHE A 53 -2.32 -16.17 -11.07
C PHE A 53 -0.79 -16.21 -10.87
N GLU A 54 -0.04 -15.97 -11.94
CA GLU A 54 1.42 -15.86 -11.93
C GLU A 54 1.92 -14.84 -10.89
N LEU A 55 1.37 -13.61 -10.91
CA LEU A 55 1.78 -12.57 -9.98
C LEU A 55 1.39 -12.90 -8.54
N ARG A 56 0.16 -13.37 -8.31
CA ARG A 56 -0.28 -13.75 -6.96
C ARG A 56 0.58 -14.86 -6.38
N LYS A 57 0.95 -15.86 -7.18
CA LYS A 57 1.88 -16.93 -6.76
C LYS A 57 3.27 -16.39 -6.43
N ALA A 58 3.80 -15.45 -7.23
CA ALA A 58 5.08 -14.82 -6.97
C ALA A 58 5.08 -13.99 -5.67
N ILE A 59 3.96 -13.31 -5.37
CA ILE A 59 3.76 -12.60 -4.10
C ILE A 59 3.75 -13.59 -2.93
N CYS A 60 3.01 -14.71 -3.03
CA CYS A 60 3.02 -15.75 -2.00
C CYS A 60 4.45 -16.27 -1.72
N HIS A 61 5.21 -16.58 -2.78
CA HIS A 61 6.58 -17.06 -2.64
C HIS A 61 7.47 -16.05 -1.91
N LYS A 62 7.39 -14.76 -2.26
CA LYS A 62 8.12 -13.72 -1.54
C LYS A 62 7.72 -13.66 -0.06
N LEU A 63 6.43 -13.64 0.24
CA LEU A 63 5.96 -13.50 1.63
C LEU A 63 6.45 -14.68 2.48
N GLU A 64 6.53 -15.86 1.90
CA GLU A 64 7.11 -17.03 2.56
C GLU A 64 8.64 -16.90 2.73
N GLU A 65 9.36 -16.53 1.67
CA GLU A 65 10.82 -16.45 1.66
C GLU A 65 11.38 -15.32 2.54
N GLU A 66 10.80 -14.13 2.45
CA GLU A 66 11.31 -12.92 3.10
C GLU A 66 10.68 -12.67 4.47
N ASN A 67 9.42 -13.09 4.67
CA ASN A 67 8.67 -12.80 5.90
C ASN A 67 8.30 -14.05 6.70
N GLY A 68 8.49 -15.26 6.15
CA GLY A 68 8.08 -16.50 6.81
C GLY A 68 6.56 -16.68 6.90
N ILE A 69 5.79 -15.99 6.05
CA ILE A 69 4.32 -15.98 6.09
C ILE A 69 3.77 -16.73 4.88
N SER A 70 2.99 -17.76 5.14
CA SER A 70 2.38 -18.58 4.09
C SER A 70 0.96 -18.08 3.77
N TYR A 71 0.75 -17.69 2.52
CA TYR A 71 -0.56 -17.38 1.95
C TYR A 71 -0.82 -18.23 0.71
N THR A 72 -2.09 -18.53 0.43
CA THR A 72 -2.49 -19.06 -0.87
C THR A 72 -2.81 -17.94 -1.86
N PRO A 73 -2.76 -18.16 -3.18
CA PRO A 73 -3.02 -17.10 -4.14
C PRO A 73 -4.41 -16.42 -4.01
N ASP A 74 -5.43 -17.12 -3.52
CA ASP A 74 -6.76 -16.57 -3.24
C ASP A 74 -6.81 -15.66 -2.01
N GLN A 75 -5.74 -15.63 -1.22
CA GLN A 75 -5.51 -14.68 -0.13
C GLN A 75 -4.73 -13.44 -0.57
N ILE A 76 -4.49 -13.26 -1.88
CA ILE A 76 -3.79 -12.10 -2.43
C ILE A 76 -4.70 -11.34 -3.42
N LEU A 77 -4.80 -10.03 -3.25
CA LEU A 77 -5.47 -9.10 -4.17
C LEU A 77 -4.47 -8.06 -4.68
N VAL A 78 -4.25 -8.01 -6.00
CA VAL A 78 -3.37 -7.02 -6.65
C VAL A 78 -4.14 -5.75 -6.98
N SER A 79 -3.64 -4.59 -6.56
CA SER A 79 -4.30 -3.28 -6.65
C SER A 79 -3.44 -2.25 -7.39
N ASN A 80 -4.02 -1.11 -7.76
CA ASN A 80 -3.34 0.04 -8.38
C ASN A 80 -2.53 0.85 -7.35
N GLY A 81 -1.53 0.20 -6.75
CA GLY A 81 -0.69 0.71 -5.66
C GLY A 81 -1.28 0.45 -4.27
N ALA A 82 -0.43 0.50 -3.24
CA ALA A 82 -0.79 0.23 -1.85
C ALA A 82 -1.91 1.15 -1.32
N LYS A 83 -1.95 2.40 -1.81
CA LYS A 83 -3.03 3.36 -1.50
C LYS A 83 -4.42 2.79 -1.76
N GLN A 84 -4.60 2.09 -2.89
CA GLN A 84 -5.87 1.46 -3.23
C GLN A 84 -6.14 0.24 -2.33
N SER A 85 -5.12 -0.55 -1.98
CA SER A 85 -5.24 -1.68 -1.06
C SER A 85 -5.77 -1.25 0.31
N VAL A 86 -5.16 -0.23 0.93
CA VAL A 86 -5.56 0.29 2.24
C VAL A 86 -7.00 0.81 2.19
N LEU A 87 -7.34 1.60 1.17
CA LEU A 87 -8.66 2.17 1.04
C LEU A 87 -9.76 1.10 0.91
N GLN A 88 -9.53 0.06 0.11
CA GLN A 88 -10.51 -1.03 -0.01
C GLN A 88 -10.66 -1.83 1.28
N GLY A 89 -9.56 -2.07 2.00
CA GLY A 89 -9.62 -2.71 3.32
C GLY A 89 -10.51 -1.92 4.27
N LEU A 90 -10.35 -0.59 4.32
CA LEU A 90 -11.20 0.29 5.14
C LEU A 90 -12.67 0.26 4.71
N PHE A 91 -12.97 0.24 3.41
CA PHE A 91 -14.36 0.10 2.94
C PHE A 91 -14.99 -1.25 3.28
N ASP A 92 -14.20 -2.31 3.40
CA ASP A 92 -14.70 -3.64 3.72
C ASP A 92 -14.98 -3.80 5.22
N VAL A 93 -14.09 -3.28 6.08
CA VAL A 93 -14.16 -3.51 7.52
C VAL A 93 -14.93 -2.42 8.28
N CYS A 94 -14.94 -1.18 7.82
CA CYS A 94 -15.53 -0.06 8.57
C CYS A 94 -17.00 0.15 8.23
N LEU A 95 -17.79 0.43 9.26
CA LEU A 95 -19.12 1.01 9.19
C LEU A 95 -19.08 2.51 9.51
N SER A 96 -20.17 3.21 9.17
CA SER A 96 -20.32 4.62 9.50
C SER A 96 -20.25 4.83 11.01
N GLY A 97 -19.33 5.69 11.45
CA GLY A 97 -19.12 6.02 12.84
C GLY A 97 -18.14 5.11 13.60
N ASP A 98 -17.57 4.09 12.95
CA ASP A 98 -16.46 3.31 13.51
C ASP A 98 -15.23 4.18 13.69
N ASP A 99 -14.33 3.80 14.59
CA ASP A 99 -13.08 4.50 14.86
C ASP A 99 -11.90 3.78 14.17
N VAL A 100 -11.13 4.53 13.39
CA VAL A 100 -9.87 4.11 12.76
C VAL A 100 -8.73 4.79 13.49
N ILE A 101 -7.94 4.00 14.21
CA ILE A 101 -6.86 4.43 15.07
C ILE A 101 -5.58 4.60 14.24
N ILE A 102 -4.96 5.77 14.35
CA ILE A 102 -3.81 6.17 13.53
C ILE A 102 -2.72 6.79 14.43
N PRO A 103 -1.55 6.14 14.60
CA PRO A 103 -0.42 6.72 15.33
C PRO A 103 0.08 8.02 14.67
N SER A 104 0.44 9.02 15.48
CA SER A 104 0.85 10.33 14.99
C SER A 104 2.28 10.35 14.43
N LEU A 105 2.47 11.36 13.58
CA LEU A 105 3.27 11.34 12.36
C LEU A 105 2.88 10.15 11.47
N PHE A 106 1.91 10.40 10.60
CA PHE A 106 1.30 9.40 9.72
C PHE A 106 1.41 9.83 8.25
N TYR A 107 1.26 8.86 7.34
CA TYR A 107 1.07 9.16 5.94
C TYR A 107 -0.20 10.00 5.73
N VAL A 108 -0.05 11.13 5.05
CA VAL A 108 -1.08 12.18 4.88
C VAL A 108 -2.45 11.66 4.43
N SER A 109 -2.50 10.52 3.74
CA SER A 109 -3.76 9.97 3.22
C SER A 109 -4.58 9.20 4.26
N TYR A 110 -4.02 8.66 5.35
CA TYR A 110 -4.78 7.76 6.24
C TYR A 110 -6.02 8.39 6.87
N PRO A 111 -5.98 9.63 7.42
CA PRO A 111 -7.17 10.22 8.01
C PRO A 111 -8.28 10.44 6.97
N GLU A 112 -7.92 10.84 5.75
CA GLU A 112 -8.91 11.04 4.68
C GLU A 112 -9.48 9.71 4.20
N MET A 113 -8.67 8.67 4.09
CA MET A 113 -9.14 7.32 3.77
C MET A 113 -10.11 6.77 4.81
N ALA A 114 -9.84 7.01 6.11
CA ALA A 114 -10.74 6.62 7.18
C ALA A 114 -12.10 7.34 7.07
N ARG A 115 -12.11 8.61 6.65
CA ARG A 115 -13.36 9.36 6.46
C ARG A 115 -14.19 8.89 5.27
N MET A 116 -13.61 8.21 4.28
CA MET A 116 -14.33 7.77 3.08
C MET A 116 -15.47 6.77 3.36
N PRO A 117 -15.30 5.72 4.19
CA PRO A 117 -16.40 4.87 4.67
C PRO A 117 -17.21 5.51 5.82
N TYR A 118 -17.10 6.82 6.04
CA TYR A 118 -17.71 7.56 7.16
C TYR A 118 -17.23 7.13 8.56
N ALA A 119 -16.01 6.61 8.67
CA ALA A 119 -15.37 6.32 9.96
C ALA A 119 -14.66 7.56 10.52
N ASN A 120 -14.41 7.56 11.83
CA ASN A 120 -13.72 8.62 12.55
C ASN A 120 -12.22 8.30 12.66
N PRO A 121 -11.32 9.16 12.14
CA PRO A 121 -9.90 8.99 12.41
C PRO A 121 -9.58 9.40 13.86
N VAL A 122 -9.10 8.44 14.65
CA VAL A 122 -8.65 8.65 16.03
C VAL A 122 -7.13 8.72 16.05
N ILE A 123 -6.59 9.93 16.14
CA ILE A 123 -5.13 10.14 16.15
C ILE A 123 -4.57 9.83 17.54
N VAL A 124 -3.55 8.97 17.58
CA VAL A 124 -2.84 8.59 18.81
C VAL A 124 -1.45 9.21 18.80
N GLU A 125 -1.20 10.14 19.71
CA GLU A 125 0.08 10.83 19.75
C GLU A 125 1.25 9.89 20.06
N THR A 126 2.27 9.92 19.19
CA THR A 126 3.58 9.32 19.42
C THR A 126 4.58 10.44 19.74
N SER A 127 5.76 10.09 20.25
CA SER A 127 6.78 11.07 20.63
C SER A 127 8.16 10.70 20.14
N LEU A 128 9.00 11.71 19.92
CA LEU A 128 10.40 11.54 19.57
C LEU A 128 11.16 10.69 20.61
N ASN A 129 10.81 10.81 21.90
CA ASN A 129 11.44 10.06 22.99
C ASN A 129 11.31 8.54 22.83
N ASN A 130 10.29 8.08 22.11
CA ASN A 130 10.06 6.67 21.79
C ASN A 130 10.21 6.38 20.28
N ASN A 131 11.01 7.19 19.57
CA ASN A 131 11.21 7.09 18.12
C ASN A 131 9.89 7.06 17.33
N PHE A 132 8.88 7.81 17.76
CA PHE A 132 7.53 7.83 17.16
C PHE A 132 6.84 6.45 17.07
N LEU A 133 7.27 5.47 17.87
CA LEU A 133 6.58 4.18 17.97
C LEU A 133 5.35 4.31 18.88
N LEU A 134 4.29 3.62 18.49
CA LEU A 134 3.04 3.53 19.26
C LEU A 134 3.32 2.83 20.60
N ASP A 135 2.99 3.50 21.70
CA ASP A 135 3.00 2.90 23.04
C ASP A 135 1.71 2.09 23.23
N PRO A 136 1.79 0.76 23.50
CA PRO A 136 0.61 -0.07 23.75
C PRO A 136 -0.31 0.46 24.86
N LYS A 137 0.24 1.10 25.91
CA LYS A 137 -0.57 1.66 27.00
C LYS A 137 -1.38 2.86 26.54
N VAL A 138 -0.80 3.68 25.65
CA VAL A 138 -1.50 4.81 25.06
C VAL A 138 -2.58 4.30 24.11
N LEU A 139 -2.28 3.26 23.31
CA LEU A 139 -3.29 2.59 22.48
C LEU A 139 -4.47 2.10 23.32
N GLU A 140 -4.22 1.32 24.37
CA GLU A 140 -5.26 0.80 25.28
C GLU A 140 -6.15 1.91 25.84
N SER A 141 -5.58 3.07 26.18
CA SER A 141 -6.34 4.23 26.70
C SER A 141 -7.28 4.88 25.66
N LYS A 142 -7.13 4.56 24.38
CA LYS A 142 -7.92 5.12 23.27
C LYS A 142 -8.95 4.12 22.73
N LEU A 143 -8.82 2.84 23.06
CA LEU A 143 -9.76 1.81 22.65
C LEU A 143 -11.13 2.04 23.29
N ASN A 144 -12.18 1.86 22.51
CA ASN A 144 -13.58 1.96 22.89
C ASN A 144 -14.44 1.03 22.02
N GLU A 145 -15.75 0.97 22.26
CA GLU A 145 -16.67 0.06 21.56
C GLU A 145 -16.79 0.29 20.03
N LYS A 146 -16.31 1.44 19.53
CA LYS A 146 -16.27 1.77 18.10
C LYS A 146 -14.91 1.51 17.48
N SER A 147 -13.88 1.21 18.27
CA SER A 147 -12.53 0.95 17.78
C SER A 147 -12.52 -0.26 16.85
N ARG A 148 -12.30 -0.02 15.56
CA ARG A 148 -12.47 -1.02 14.51
C ARG A 148 -11.18 -1.40 13.83
N VAL A 149 -10.35 -0.41 13.52
CA VAL A 149 -9.10 -0.60 12.78
C VAL A 149 -7.98 0.12 13.49
N LEU A 150 -6.82 -0.52 13.59
CA LEU A 150 -5.54 0.15 13.82
C LEU A 150 -4.73 0.11 12.52
N ILE A 151 -4.27 1.28 12.05
CA ILE A 151 -3.32 1.39 10.94
C ILE A 151 -1.91 1.46 11.52
N LEU A 152 -1.06 0.50 11.14
CA LEU A 152 0.37 0.51 11.47
C LEU A 152 1.19 0.68 10.19
N CYS A 153 2.19 1.56 10.27
CA CYS A 153 3.09 1.87 9.18
C CYS A 153 4.55 1.72 9.65
N SER A 154 5.37 0.84 9.04
CA SER A 154 6.81 0.83 9.34
C SER A 154 7.69 0.31 8.21
N HIS A 155 8.97 0.63 8.19
CA HIS A 155 9.50 1.95 7.82
C HIS A 155 8.42 3.03 7.63
N SER A 156 8.19 3.82 8.68
CA SER A 156 7.09 4.78 8.72
C SER A 156 7.38 5.94 7.77
N ASN A 157 6.39 6.34 6.98
CA ASN A 157 6.34 7.70 6.44
C ASN A 157 5.52 8.56 7.43
N PRO A 158 6.09 9.64 8.01
CA PRO A 158 7.32 10.32 7.58
C PRO A 158 8.58 10.03 8.41
N THR A 159 8.50 9.20 9.45
CA THR A 159 9.51 9.20 10.51
C THR A 159 10.71 8.28 10.26
N GLY A 160 10.60 7.36 9.30
CA GLY A 160 11.55 6.27 9.08
C GLY A 160 11.55 5.21 10.19
N SER A 161 10.67 5.32 11.19
CA SER A 161 10.63 4.43 12.34
C SER A 161 10.25 3.01 11.94
N VAL A 162 10.88 2.03 12.60
CA VAL A 162 10.66 0.61 12.31
C VAL A 162 10.11 -0.09 13.55
N PHE A 163 8.91 -0.65 13.43
CA PHE A 163 8.35 -1.55 14.42
C PHE A 163 9.10 -2.89 14.40
N PRO A 164 9.36 -3.53 15.55
CA PRO A 164 9.99 -4.85 15.59
C PRO A 164 9.23 -5.87 14.72
N ILE A 165 9.98 -6.68 13.94
CA ILE A 165 9.56 -7.62 12.88
C ILE A 165 8.30 -8.47 13.15
N LYS A 166 7.94 -8.73 14.41
CA LYS A 166 6.79 -9.57 14.75
C LYS A 166 5.41 -8.99 14.36
N LEU A 167 5.34 -7.73 13.95
CA LEU A 167 4.07 -6.99 13.84
C LEU A 167 3.61 -6.63 12.42
N MET A 168 4.36 -6.90 11.34
CA MET A 168 4.00 -6.32 10.04
C MET A 168 4.32 -7.14 8.79
N GLU A 169 3.47 -6.95 7.77
CA GLU A 169 3.52 -7.61 6.45
C GLU A 169 3.72 -6.57 5.33
N GLU A 170 4.42 -6.95 4.25
CA GLU A 170 5.12 -5.99 3.38
C GLU A 170 4.39 -5.51 2.10
N ALA A 171 4.84 -4.37 1.54
CA ALA A 171 4.52 -3.81 0.23
C ALA A 171 5.79 -3.26 -0.46
N PHE A 172 5.77 -3.16 -1.80
CA PHE A 172 6.88 -2.61 -2.59
C PHE A 172 6.51 -1.30 -3.28
N ALA A 173 7.45 -0.37 -3.38
CA ALA A 173 7.31 0.84 -4.19
C ALA A 173 7.70 0.60 -5.64
N MET A 174 6.67 0.56 -6.49
CA MET A 174 6.78 0.94 -7.90
C MET A 174 5.86 2.15 -8.11
N THR A 175 6.25 3.29 -7.53
CA THR A 175 5.41 4.50 -7.34
C THR A 175 4.71 4.93 -8.63
N GLY A 176 5.45 5.03 -9.75
CA GLY A 176 4.93 5.39 -11.08
C GLY A 176 4.17 4.29 -11.83
N TRP A 177 4.39 3.00 -11.50
CA TRP A 177 3.74 1.86 -12.17
C TRP A 177 2.36 1.53 -11.62
N ARG A 178 2.01 2.13 -10.48
CA ARG A 178 0.73 1.97 -9.79
C ARG A 178 0.43 0.49 -9.50
N LEU A 179 1.33 -0.20 -8.81
CA LEU A 179 1.08 -1.59 -8.43
C LEU A 179 1.38 -1.86 -6.96
N GLY A 180 0.43 -2.49 -6.28
CA GLY A 180 0.53 -2.95 -4.89
C GLY A 180 -0.33 -4.19 -4.71
N TYR A 181 -0.36 -4.74 -3.50
CA TYR A 181 -1.24 -5.86 -3.17
C TYR A 181 -1.80 -5.73 -1.76
N LEU A 182 -2.78 -6.56 -1.45
CA LEU A 182 -3.37 -6.80 -0.14
C LEU A 182 -3.30 -8.32 0.10
N ALA A 183 -2.85 -8.71 1.28
CA ALA A 183 -2.83 -10.10 1.75
C ALA A 183 -3.65 -10.23 3.03
N GLY A 184 -4.35 -11.35 3.23
CA GLY A 184 -5.13 -11.55 4.44
C GLY A 184 -6.08 -12.75 4.38
N PRO A 185 -7.04 -12.86 5.31
CA PRO A 185 -8.03 -13.92 5.29
C PRO A 185 -8.82 -13.95 3.97
N ALA A 186 -9.07 -15.14 3.43
CA ALA A 186 -9.69 -15.29 2.10
C ALA A 186 -11.04 -14.56 1.97
N HIS A 187 -11.86 -14.54 3.03
CA HIS A 187 -13.16 -13.87 3.00
C HIS A 187 -13.02 -12.33 2.86
N PHE A 188 -12.06 -11.73 3.56
CA PHE A 188 -11.74 -10.30 3.51
C PHE A 188 -11.16 -9.92 2.12
N VAL A 189 -10.20 -10.71 1.63
CA VAL A 189 -9.60 -10.52 0.30
C VAL A 189 -10.65 -10.60 -0.80
N GLN A 190 -11.59 -11.55 -0.72
CA GLN A 190 -12.69 -11.69 -1.67
C GLN A 190 -13.66 -10.51 -1.63
N ALA A 191 -13.94 -9.97 -0.45
CA ALA A 191 -14.84 -8.83 -0.30
C ALA A 191 -14.21 -7.53 -0.81
N CYS A 192 -12.93 -7.28 -0.51
CA CYS A 192 -12.14 -6.24 -1.17
C CYS A 192 -12.11 -6.43 -2.70
N GLY A 193 -11.95 -7.67 -3.16
CA GLY A 193 -11.99 -8.01 -4.58
C GLY A 193 -13.30 -7.63 -5.28
N LYS A 194 -14.44 -7.73 -4.60
CA LYS A 194 -15.74 -7.26 -5.10
C LYS A 194 -15.75 -5.75 -5.26
N ILE A 195 -15.25 -5.00 -4.27
CA ILE A 195 -15.10 -3.53 -4.36
C ILE A 195 -14.24 -3.17 -5.57
N GLN A 196 -13.06 -3.80 -5.72
CA GLN A 196 -12.18 -3.56 -6.85
C GLN A 196 -12.84 -3.84 -8.20
N SER A 197 -13.63 -4.92 -8.30
CA SER A 197 -14.32 -5.29 -9.54
C SER A 197 -15.30 -4.21 -10.03
N GLN A 198 -15.88 -3.44 -9.11
CA GLN A 198 -16.83 -2.36 -9.42
C GLN A 198 -16.18 -0.98 -9.51
N ALA A 199 -14.96 -0.83 -8.98
CA ALA A 199 -14.26 0.45 -8.95
C ALA A 199 -13.26 0.60 -10.12
N THR A 200 -12.33 -0.34 -10.28
CA THR A 200 -11.20 -0.20 -11.21
C THR A 200 -10.98 -1.38 -12.14
N SER A 201 -11.72 -2.49 -11.96
CA SER A 201 -11.32 -3.80 -12.50
C SER A 201 -9.92 -4.21 -11.97
N GLY A 202 -9.26 -5.17 -12.63
CA GLY A 202 -7.89 -5.57 -12.28
C GLY A 202 -6.84 -4.51 -12.64
N ALA A 203 -5.72 -4.50 -11.92
CA ALA A 203 -4.60 -3.61 -12.20
C ALA A 203 -4.03 -3.81 -13.62
N SER A 204 -3.27 -2.82 -14.12
CA SER A 204 -2.64 -2.85 -15.44
C SER A 204 -1.91 -4.16 -15.72
N SER A 205 -2.25 -4.84 -16.82
CA SER A 205 -1.61 -6.09 -17.27
C SER A 205 -0.11 -5.92 -17.49
N ILE A 206 0.31 -4.76 -18.00
CA ILE A 206 1.71 -4.40 -18.24
C ILE A 206 2.45 -4.25 -16.90
N SER A 207 1.87 -3.51 -15.95
CA SER A 207 2.45 -3.34 -14.62
C SER A 207 2.57 -4.67 -13.88
N GLN A 208 1.59 -5.57 -14.02
CA GLN A 208 1.64 -6.90 -13.42
C GLN A 208 2.80 -7.73 -13.98
N LYS A 209 3.06 -7.69 -15.29
CA LYS A 209 4.23 -8.37 -15.90
C LYS A 209 5.56 -7.78 -15.43
N ALA A 210 5.66 -6.46 -15.37
CA ALA A 210 6.83 -5.78 -14.82
C ALA A 210 7.08 -6.18 -13.36
N LYS A 211 6.01 -6.33 -12.56
CA LYS A 211 6.14 -6.75 -11.16
C LYS A 211 6.59 -8.20 -11.00
N VAL A 212 6.13 -9.12 -11.84
CA VAL A 212 6.64 -10.51 -11.83
C VAL A 212 8.15 -10.50 -12.06
N ALA A 213 8.63 -9.74 -13.05
CA ALA A 213 10.08 -9.59 -13.28
C ALA A 213 10.81 -8.96 -12.08
N ALA A 214 10.18 -7.98 -11.41
CA ALA A 214 10.73 -7.37 -10.21
C ALA A 214 10.88 -8.39 -9.05
N LEU A 215 9.88 -9.24 -8.84
CA LEU A 215 9.92 -10.29 -7.81
C LEU A 215 10.96 -11.38 -8.13
N GLY A 216 11.25 -11.60 -9.41
CA GLY A 216 12.26 -12.56 -9.85
C GLY A 216 13.72 -12.11 -9.65
N LEU A 217 13.97 -10.88 -9.20
CA LEU A 217 15.33 -10.36 -9.02
C LEU A 217 16.03 -10.86 -7.74
N GLY A 218 15.30 -11.37 -6.75
CA GLY A 218 15.90 -11.90 -5.51
C GLY A 218 16.69 -10.88 -4.67
N TYR A 219 16.62 -9.59 -5.00
CA TYR A 219 17.22 -8.50 -4.24
C TYR A 219 16.14 -7.73 -3.48
N VAL A 220 16.43 -7.45 -2.21
CA VAL A 220 15.68 -6.53 -1.35
C VAL A 220 15.89 -5.10 -1.88
N VAL A 221 14.98 -4.62 -2.72
CA VAL A 221 14.84 -3.17 -3.00
C VAL A 221 13.79 -2.64 -2.03
N LEU A 222 14.23 -2.26 -0.83
CA LEU A 222 13.40 -1.55 0.15
C LEU A 222 13.21 -0.11 -0.32
N VAL A 223 12.12 0.12 -1.03
CA VAL A 223 11.46 1.42 -1.05
C VAL A 223 9.98 1.12 -0.91
N GLY A 224 9.31 1.69 0.08
CA GLY A 224 7.89 1.48 0.37
C GLY A 224 7.64 1.29 1.86
N SER A 225 6.71 2.06 2.41
CA SER A 225 6.22 1.87 3.77
C SER A 225 5.31 0.63 3.84
N LEU A 226 5.40 -0.12 4.92
CA LEU A 226 4.57 -1.31 5.16
C LEU A 226 3.34 -0.90 5.93
N ASP A 227 2.16 -1.10 5.35
CA ASP A 227 0.89 -0.68 5.96
C ASP A 227 0.08 -1.93 6.35
N ALA A 228 -0.15 -2.12 7.65
CA ALA A 228 -1.00 -3.17 8.17
C ALA A 228 -2.33 -2.59 8.69
N ILE A 229 -3.44 -3.21 8.27
CA ILE A 229 -4.78 -2.99 8.85
C ILE A 229 -5.01 -4.11 9.86
N VAL A 230 -5.07 -3.76 11.14
CA VAL A 230 -5.44 -4.70 12.21
C VAL A 230 -6.90 -4.46 12.57
N GLU A 231 -7.76 -5.42 12.27
CA GLU A 231 -9.14 -5.43 12.75
C GLU A 231 -9.14 -5.67 14.26
N LEU A 232 -9.75 -4.75 15.00
CA LEU A 232 -9.93 -4.83 16.44
C LEU A 232 -11.30 -5.46 16.71
N ALA A 233 -11.32 -6.45 17.60
CA ALA A 233 -12.51 -7.22 17.96
C ALA A 233 -13.45 -6.44 18.90
#